data_AF-A0A7Y1VE34-F1
#
_entry.id   AF-A0A7Y1VE34-F1
#
_cell.length_a   1.000
_cell.length_b   1.000
_cell.length_c   1.000
_cell.angle_alpha   90.00
_cell.angle_beta   90.00
_cell.angle_gamma   90.00
#
_symmetry.space_group_name_H-M   'P 1'
#
loop_
_entity.id
_entity.type
_entity.pdbx_description
1 polymer ?
#
loop_
_entity_poly.entity_id
_entity_poly.type
_entity_poly.pdbx_seq_one_letter_code
_entity_poly.pdbx_strand_id
1 'polypeptide(L)'
;RMADDVLLQGVQGITELITTPGLINVDFADVKTVMQDAGSAVMGIGMAEGEERAIKAANRAVESPLLETSMEGSRGVLLSISGPSDMSLHEVNQAAQIIAERCDNEANVIFGAVVDDTIGDKIRVTVVAAGFDSSSRRSARSTPSSISAPGDDDLIPAFVKG
;
A
#
# COMPACT_ATOMS: atom_id res chain seq x y z
N ARG A 1 8.43 17.01 -6.01
CA ARG A 1 7.93 16.70 -7.37
C ARG A 1 7.28 15.34 -7.42
N MET A 2 8.00 14.20 -7.40
CA MET A 2 7.32 12.87 -7.40
C MET A 2 6.36 12.67 -6.20
N ALA A 3 6.71 13.17 -5.01
CA ALA A 3 5.82 13.10 -3.84
C ALA A 3 4.52 13.91 -4.02
N ASP A 4 4.59 15.07 -4.68
CA ASP A 4 3.42 15.92 -4.91
C ASP A 4 2.47 15.26 -5.92
N ASP A 5 3.03 14.62 -6.96
CA ASP A 5 2.27 13.89 -7.97
C ASP A 5 1.56 12.67 -7.37
N VAL A 6 2.21 11.94 -6.45
CA VAL A 6 1.61 10.79 -5.75
C VAL A 6 0.47 11.23 -4.84
N LEU A 7 0.66 12.30 -4.06
CA LEU A 7 -0.40 12.86 -3.22
C LEU A 7 -1.58 13.35 -4.06
N LEU A 8 -1.31 13.99 -5.19
CA LEU A 8 -2.35 14.42 -6.12
C LEU A 8 -3.13 13.23 -6.68
N GLN A 9 -2.45 12.17 -7.14
CA GLN A 9 -3.10 10.96 -7.63
C GLN A 9 -3.91 10.26 -6.52
N GLY A 10 -3.46 10.29 -5.27
CA GLY A 10 -4.17 9.71 -4.14
C GLY A 10 -5.47 10.44 -3.83
N VAL A 11 -5.40 11.77 -3.71
CA VAL A 11 -6.59 12.59 -3.49
C VAL A 11 -7.56 12.52 -4.66
N GLN A 12 -7.05 12.56 -5.90
CA GLN A 12 -7.88 12.41 -7.10
C GLN A 12 -8.59 11.06 -7.13
N GLY A 13 -7.84 9.95 -6.96
CA GLY A 13 -8.41 8.61 -7.02
C GLY A 13 -9.52 8.38 -6.00
N ILE A 14 -9.39 8.90 -4.77
CA ILE A 14 -10.42 8.79 -3.73
C ILE A 14 -11.60 9.73 -4.00
N THR A 15 -11.33 10.96 -4.43
CA THR A 15 -12.38 11.97 -4.68
C THR A 15 -13.25 11.56 -5.86
N GLU A 16 -12.66 11.01 -6.92
CA GLU A 16 -13.37 10.54 -8.10
C GLU A 16 -14.33 9.39 -7.77
N LEU A 17 -13.96 8.48 -6.85
CA LEU A 17 -14.83 7.40 -6.40
C LEU A 17 -16.14 7.87 -5.76
N ILE A 18 -16.13 9.05 -5.13
CA ILE A 18 -17.29 9.61 -4.42
C ILE A 18 -18.10 10.54 -5.33
N THR A 19 -17.40 11.34 -6.14
CA THR A 19 -18.00 12.49 -6.83
C THR A 19 -18.36 12.23 -8.29
N THR A 20 -17.72 11.23 -8.92
CA THR A 20 -17.95 10.90 -10.32
C THR A 20 -18.77 9.62 -10.40
N PRO A 21 -19.94 9.64 -11.09
CA PRO A 21 -20.67 8.42 -11.39
C PRO A 21 -19.78 7.46 -12.19
N GLY A 22 -19.53 6.30 -11.60
CA GLY A 22 -18.74 5.23 -12.17
C GLY A 22 -19.57 3.99 -12.48
N LEU A 23 -18.88 2.95 -12.94
CA LEU A 23 -19.41 1.59 -13.08
C LEU A 23 -19.76 0.98 -11.71
N ILE A 24 -18.96 1.32 -10.68
CA ILE A 24 -19.18 0.91 -9.30
C ILE A 24 -18.93 2.14 -8.42
N ASN A 25 -20.00 2.66 -7.84
CA ASN A 25 -19.93 3.82 -6.96
C ASN A 25 -19.62 3.38 -5.52
N VAL A 26 -18.82 4.20 -4.85
CA VAL A 26 -18.55 4.08 -3.41
C VAL A 26 -19.13 5.31 -2.73
N ASP A 27 -19.72 5.14 -1.54
CA ASP A 27 -20.22 6.28 -0.80
C ASP A 27 -19.17 6.89 0.15
N PHE A 28 -19.46 8.09 0.65
CA PHE A 28 -18.53 8.77 1.56
C PHE A 28 -18.41 8.07 2.92
N ALA A 29 -19.42 7.34 3.38
CA ALA A 29 -19.38 6.63 4.65
C ALA A 29 -18.43 5.43 4.58
N ASP A 30 -18.39 4.73 3.46
CA ASP A 30 -17.45 3.64 3.17
C ASP A 30 -16.01 4.18 3.23
N VAL A 31 -15.70 5.20 2.43
CA VAL A 31 -14.35 5.81 2.40
C VAL A 31 -13.95 6.31 3.79
N LYS A 32 -14.87 6.98 4.48
CA LYS A 32 -14.63 7.47 5.85
C LYS A 32 -14.31 6.32 6.80
N THR A 33 -14.99 5.19 6.69
CA THR A 33 -14.75 4.03 7.57
C THR A 33 -13.35 3.44 7.41
N VAL A 34 -12.79 3.45 6.19
CA VAL A 34 -11.44 2.95 5.93
C VAL A 34 -10.35 3.99 6.27
N MET A 35 -10.62 5.29 6.06
CA MET A 35 -9.59 6.32 6.21
C MET A 35 -9.59 7.02 7.58
N GLN A 36 -10.71 7.02 8.29
CA GLN A 36 -10.80 7.69 9.59
C GLN A 36 -9.98 6.93 10.64
N ASP A 37 -9.16 7.68 11.40
CA ASP A 37 -8.33 7.14 12.48
C ASP A 37 -7.35 6.02 12.04
N ALA A 38 -7.12 5.88 10.73
CA ALA A 38 -6.33 4.81 10.14
C ALA A 38 -4.81 4.96 10.38
N GLY A 39 -4.36 6.10 10.91
CA GLY A 39 -2.96 6.35 11.23
C GLY A 39 -2.10 6.41 9.97
N SER A 40 -1.30 5.36 9.74
CA SER A 40 -0.44 5.29 8.55
C SER A 40 -1.21 4.71 7.37
N ALA A 41 -0.94 5.25 6.18
CA ALA A 41 -1.40 4.70 4.92
C ALA A 41 -0.23 4.56 3.94
N VAL A 42 -0.33 3.61 3.03
CA VAL A 42 0.56 3.44 1.87
C VAL A 42 -0.28 3.39 0.61
N MET A 43 0.35 3.78 -0.50
CA MET A 43 -0.34 3.92 -1.78
C MET A 43 0.41 3.17 -2.87
N GLY A 44 -0.31 2.47 -3.74
CA GLY A 44 0.22 1.85 -4.93
C GLY A 44 -0.55 2.31 -6.16
N ILE A 45 0.17 2.61 -7.25
CA ILE A 45 -0.46 3.02 -8.52
C ILE A 45 0.12 2.16 -9.62
N GLY A 46 -0.76 1.60 -10.45
CA GLY A 46 -0.41 0.87 -11.65
C GLY A 46 -1.25 1.32 -12.83
N MET A 47 -0.63 1.40 -14.01
CA MET A 47 -1.32 1.63 -15.26
C MET A 47 -0.89 0.59 -16.29
N ALA A 48 -1.81 0.12 -17.13
CA ALA A 48 -1.49 -0.73 -18.26
C ALA A 48 -2.53 -0.57 -19.39
N GLU A 49 -2.17 -1.05 -20.57
CA GLU A 49 -2.97 -1.01 -21.81
C GLU A 49 -2.87 -2.36 -22.54
N GLY A 50 -3.74 -2.55 -23.53
CA GLY A 50 -3.80 -3.76 -24.35
C GLY A 50 -4.47 -4.95 -23.63
N GLU A 51 -4.11 -6.15 -24.05
CA GLU A 51 -4.67 -7.39 -23.48
C GLU A 51 -4.30 -7.53 -22.01
N GLU A 52 -5.24 -8.00 -21.18
CA GLU A 52 -5.07 -8.13 -19.73
C GLU A 52 -4.68 -6.82 -19.02
N ARG A 53 -5.03 -5.65 -19.59
CA ARG A 53 -4.70 -4.33 -19.01
C ARG A 53 -5.11 -4.19 -17.55
N ALA A 54 -6.25 -4.72 -17.14
CA ALA A 54 -6.70 -4.68 -15.75
C ALA A 54 -5.77 -5.48 -14.81
N ILE A 55 -5.45 -6.72 -15.19
CA ILE A 55 -4.55 -7.60 -14.44
C ILE A 55 -3.15 -6.99 -14.33
N LYS A 56 -2.62 -6.49 -15.45
CA LYS A 56 -1.29 -5.85 -15.50
C LYS A 56 -1.24 -4.59 -14.66
N ALA A 57 -2.30 -3.76 -14.69
CA ALA A 57 -2.40 -2.56 -13.87
C ALA A 57 -2.47 -2.90 -12.37
N ALA A 58 -3.27 -3.91 -11.99
CA ALA A 58 -3.36 -4.37 -10.61
C ALA A 58 -2.02 -4.89 -10.08
N ASN A 59 -1.33 -5.74 -10.85
CA ASN A 59 0.01 -6.23 -10.48
C ASN A 59 1.01 -5.10 -10.29
N ARG A 60 1.03 -4.12 -11.20
CA ARG A 60 1.89 -2.93 -11.07
C ARG A 60 1.56 -2.09 -9.83
N ALA A 61 0.27 -2.00 -9.46
CA ALA A 61 -0.15 -1.27 -8.29
C ALA A 61 0.37 -1.94 -7.00
N VAL A 62 0.27 -3.27 -6.89
CA VAL A 62 0.74 -4.02 -5.70
C VAL A 62 2.27 -4.15 -5.62
N GLU A 63 2.96 -4.08 -6.76
CA GLU A 63 4.43 -4.08 -6.84
C GLU A 63 5.02 -2.66 -6.77
N SER A 64 4.18 -1.64 -6.56
CA SER A 64 4.62 -0.25 -6.55
C SER A 64 5.62 0.00 -5.41
N PRO A 65 6.77 0.66 -5.67
CA PRO A 65 7.74 1.01 -4.63
C PRO A 65 7.18 1.90 -3.51
N LEU A 66 6.03 2.52 -3.75
CA LEU A 66 5.31 3.36 -2.78
C LEU A 66 4.59 2.53 -1.70
N LEU A 67 4.43 1.23 -1.94
CA LEU A 67 4.01 0.23 -0.96
C LEU A 67 5.26 -0.31 -0.23
N GLU A 68 5.95 0.56 0.53
CA GLU A 68 7.17 0.16 1.27
C GLU A 68 6.90 -0.89 2.35
N THR A 69 5.66 -0.97 2.82
CA THR A 69 5.15 -2.05 3.67
C THR A 69 4.19 -2.86 2.81
N SER A 70 4.28 -4.20 2.83
CA SER A 70 3.29 -5.05 2.17
C SER A 70 1.88 -4.63 2.63
N MET A 71 0.87 -4.85 1.81
CA MET A 71 -0.53 -4.55 2.17
C MET A 71 -1.03 -5.42 3.35
N GLU A 72 -0.23 -6.40 3.76
CA GLU A 72 -0.42 -7.22 4.95
C GLU A 72 -0.40 -6.35 6.22
N GLY A 73 -1.36 -6.59 7.11
CA GLY A 73 -1.57 -5.84 8.34
C GLY A 73 -2.33 -4.52 8.16
N SER A 74 -2.80 -4.19 6.95
CA SER A 74 -3.74 -3.09 6.75
C SER A 74 -5.15 -3.50 7.20
N ARG A 75 -5.83 -2.62 7.94
CA ARG A 75 -7.20 -2.86 8.42
C ARG A 75 -8.26 -2.45 7.39
N GLY A 76 -7.89 -1.57 6.47
CA GLY A 76 -8.75 -1.09 5.42
C GLY A 76 -7.98 -0.84 4.14
N VAL A 77 -8.59 -1.20 3.02
CA VAL A 77 -8.04 -1.01 1.68
C VAL A 77 -9.07 -0.35 0.81
N LEU A 78 -8.68 0.73 0.14
CA LEU A 78 -9.48 1.42 -0.86
C LEU A 78 -8.83 1.19 -2.23
N LEU A 79 -9.63 0.66 -3.15
CA LEU A 79 -9.25 0.36 -4.52
C LEU A 79 -10.07 1.23 -5.47
N SER A 80 -9.37 2.04 -6.27
CA SER A 80 -9.97 2.83 -7.35
C SER A 80 -9.47 2.32 -8.70
N ILE A 81 -10.41 1.98 -9.58
CA ILE A 81 -10.12 1.53 -10.95
C ILE A 81 -10.68 2.58 -11.91
N SER A 82 -9.80 3.28 -12.63
CA SER A 82 -10.19 4.20 -13.69
C SER A 82 -9.91 3.55 -15.05
N GLY A 83 -10.87 3.64 -15.96
CA GLY A 83 -10.71 3.13 -17.33
C GLY A 83 -11.62 3.85 -18.31
N PRO A 84 -11.36 3.73 -19.62
CA PRO A 84 -12.25 4.24 -20.66
C PRO A 84 -13.67 3.66 -20.58
N SER A 85 -14.59 4.29 -21.29
CA SER A 85 -16.00 3.85 -21.40
C SER A 85 -16.19 2.41 -21.88
N ASP A 86 -15.18 1.80 -22.51
CA ASP A 86 -15.19 0.41 -22.95
C ASP A 86 -14.74 -0.60 -21.88
N MET A 87 -14.32 -0.13 -20.71
CA MET A 87 -13.92 -0.97 -19.58
C MET A 87 -15.09 -1.82 -19.10
N SER A 88 -14.87 -3.13 -19.09
CA SER A 88 -15.89 -4.10 -18.70
C SER A 88 -15.88 -4.38 -17.20
N LEU A 89 -17.03 -4.80 -16.66
CA LEU A 89 -17.12 -5.29 -15.28
C LEU A 89 -16.23 -6.53 -15.04
N HIS A 90 -15.96 -7.32 -16.08
CA HIS A 90 -15.05 -8.46 -16.01
C HIS A 90 -13.61 -8.02 -15.70
N GLU A 91 -13.10 -7.02 -16.43
CA GLU A 91 -11.79 -6.41 -16.18
C GLU A 91 -11.69 -5.84 -14.76
N VAL A 92 -12.71 -5.12 -14.32
CA VAL A 92 -12.81 -4.57 -12.96
C VAL A 92 -12.72 -5.68 -11.90
N ASN A 93 -13.48 -6.76 -12.07
CA ASN A 93 -13.46 -7.90 -11.15
C ASN A 93 -12.11 -8.61 -11.10
N GLN A 94 -11.44 -8.79 -12.25
CA GLN A 94 -10.10 -9.40 -12.29
C GLN A 94 -9.07 -8.57 -11.53
N ALA A 95 -9.08 -7.25 -11.71
CA ALA A 95 -8.21 -6.37 -10.94
C ALA A 95 -8.51 -6.42 -9.44
N ALA A 96 -9.79 -6.35 -9.06
CA ALA A 96 -10.21 -6.38 -7.66
C ALA A 96 -9.81 -7.70 -6.97
N GLN A 97 -9.95 -8.84 -7.65
CA GLN A 97 -9.57 -10.13 -7.11
C GLN A 97 -8.07 -10.21 -6.80
N ILE A 98 -7.20 -9.72 -7.70
CA ILE A 98 -5.75 -9.69 -7.48
C ILE A 98 -5.39 -8.88 -6.24
N ILE A 99 -6.03 -7.72 -6.04
CA ILE A 99 -5.77 -6.88 -4.86
C ILE A 99 -6.26 -7.60 -3.59
N ALA A 100 -7.47 -8.17 -3.62
CA ALA A 100 -8.05 -8.87 -2.48
C ALA A 100 -7.20 -10.06 -2.03
N GLU A 101 -6.62 -10.82 -2.96
CA GLU A 101 -5.72 -11.96 -2.66
C GLU A 101 -4.40 -11.54 -1.98
N ARG A 102 -4.04 -10.25 -2.04
CA ARG A 102 -2.84 -9.69 -1.41
C ARG A 102 -3.13 -8.95 -0.10
N CYS A 103 -4.39 -8.88 0.30
CA CYS A 103 -4.83 -8.26 1.55
C CYS A 103 -5.09 -9.33 2.62
N ASP A 104 -5.08 -8.93 3.89
CA ASP A 104 -5.53 -9.82 4.96
C ASP A 104 -7.03 -10.12 4.84
N ASN A 105 -7.43 -11.35 5.20
CA ASN A 105 -8.85 -11.77 5.15
C ASN A 105 -9.76 -10.94 6.07
N GLU A 106 -9.19 -10.27 7.07
CA GLU A 106 -9.92 -9.40 8.00
C GLU A 106 -9.92 -7.92 7.57
N ALA A 107 -9.22 -7.58 6.48
CA ALA A 107 -9.18 -6.21 5.98
C ALA A 107 -10.52 -5.82 5.35
N ASN A 108 -11.01 -4.62 5.67
CA ASN A 108 -12.17 -4.06 4.99
C ASN A 108 -11.76 -3.52 3.62
N VAL A 109 -12.09 -4.24 2.55
CA VAL A 109 -11.75 -3.86 1.18
C VAL A 109 -12.94 -3.18 0.51
N ILE A 110 -12.76 -1.90 0.20
CA ILE A 110 -13.70 -1.10 -0.59
C ILE A 110 -13.10 -0.91 -1.97
N PHE A 111 -13.87 -1.21 -3.01
CA PHE A 111 -13.45 -0.94 -4.38
C PHE A 111 -14.53 -0.21 -5.15
N GLY A 112 -14.10 0.67 -6.05
CA GLY A 112 -14.97 1.33 -7.01
C GLY A 112 -14.30 1.46 -8.36
N ALA A 113 -15.12 1.76 -9.37
CA ALA A 113 -14.69 1.82 -10.75
C ALA A 113 -15.30 3.05 -11.40
N VAL A 114 -14.46 3.93 -11.95
CA VAL A 114 -14.84 5.20 -12.57
C VAL A 114 -14.47 5.16 -14.05
N VAL A 115 -15.34 5.77 -14.86
CA VAL A 115 -15.06 5.95 -16.28
C VAL A 115 -14.25 7.24 -16.48
N ASP A 116 -13.08 7.11 -17.09
CA ASP A 116 -12.18 8.20 -17.44
C ASP A 116 -11.70 8.00 -18.88
N ASP A 117 -12.31 8.71 -19.83
CA ASP A 117 -11.92 8.64 -21.24
C ASP A 117 -10.62 9.41 -21.54
N THR A 118 -10.09 10.19 -20.58
CA THR A 118 -8.88 11.00 -20.79
C THR A 118 -7.60 10.17 -20.81
N ILE A 119 -7.65 8.96 -20.23
CA ILE A 119 -6.50 8.04 -20.18
C ILE A 119 -6.40 7.12 -21.42
N GLY A 120 -7.29 7.28 -22.40
CA GLY A 120 -7.32 6.48 -23.62
C GLY A 120 -7.62 5.01 -23.31
N ASP A 121 -6.94 4.09 -23.98
CA ASP A 121 -7.20 2.63 -23.83
C ASP A 121 -6.59 2.00 -22.56
N LYS A 122 -6.15 2.83 -21.61
CA LYS A 122 -5.46 2.40 -20.38
C LYS A 122 -6.44 2.15 -19.25
N ILE A 123 -6.09 1.21 -18.39
CA ILE A 123 -6.67 1.10 -17.05
C ILE A 123 -5.64 1.57 -16.03
N ARG A 124 -6.08 2.45 -15.12
CA ARG A 124 -5.35 2.87 -13.93
C ARG A 124 -5.95 2.18 -12.71
N VAL A 125 -5.12 1.48 -11.97
CA VAL A 125 -5.46 0.90 -10.66
C VAL A 125 -4.72 1.68 -9.59
N THR A 126 -5.47 2.18 -8.62
CA THR A 126 -4.94 2.90 -7.47
C THR A 126 -5.38 2.17 -6.20
N VAL A 127 -4.41 1.80 -5.38
CA VAL A 127 -4.63 1.11 -4.11
C VAL A 127 -4.17 2.03 -2.98
N VAL A 128 -4.99 2.18 -1.97
CA VAL A 128 -4.67 2.88 -0.72
C VAL A 128 -4.92 1.92 0.43
N ALA A 129 -3.85 1.42 1.03
CA ALA A 129 -3.95 0.60 2.23
C ALA A 129 -3.75 1.50 3.46
N ALA A 130 -4.59 1.33 4.48
CA ALA A 130 -4.60 2.16 5.67
C ALA A 130 -4.89 1.31 6.93
N GLY A 131 -4.60 1.87 8.11
CA GLY A 131 -4.86 1.18 9.37
C GLY A 131 -3.72 0.26 9.81
N PHE A 132 -2.50 0.48 9.31
CA PHE A 132 -1.34 -0.29 9.73
C PHE A 132 -1.08 -0.12 11.23
N ASP A 133 -0.97 -1.24 11.93
CA ASP A 133 -0.71 -1.23 13.36
C ASP A 133 0.67 -0.60 13.63
N SER A 134 0.67 0.51 14.39
CA SER A 134 1.89 1.24 14.76
C SER A 134 2.87 0.40 15.61
N SER A 135 2.45 -0.78 16.08
CA SER A 135 3.25 -1.69 16.90
C SER A 135 4.36 -2.42 16.14
N SER A 136 4.30 -2.58 14.81
CA SER A 136 5.34 -3.31 14.06
C SER A 136 6.63 -2.49 13.83
N ARG A 137 6.56 -1.15 13.86
CA ARG A 137 7.73 -0.27 13.70
C ARG A 137 8.71 -0.29 14.88
N ARG A 138 8.38 -1.00 15.96
CA ARG A 138 9.21 -1.04 17.18
C ARG A 138 10.17 -2.24 17.26
N SER A 139 10.12 -3.19 16.32
CA SER A 139 10.98 -4.39 16.39
C SER A 139 12.36 -4.24 15.73
N ALA A 140 12.57 -3.26 14.84
CA ALA A 140 13.86 -3.10 14.15
C ALA A 140 14.93 -2.34 14.95
N ARG A 141 14.74 -2.09 16.25
CA ARG A 141 15.71 -1.37 17.09
C ARG A 141 15.92 -2.01 18.46
N SER A 142 16.26 -3.30 18.46
CA SER A 142 16.88 -4.02 19.59
C SER A 142 17.75 -5.11 18.94
N THR A 143 19.09 -5.13 18.98
CA THR A 143 20.00 -5.00 20.13
C THR A 143 21.42 -4.66 19.62
N PRO A 144 22.23 -3.80 20.28
CA PRO A 144 23.67 -3.95 20.21
C PRO A 144 24.05 -5.11 21.13
N SER A 145 24.65 -6.13 20.53
CA SER A 145 25.23 -7.30 21.18
C SER A 145 26.05 -6.92 22.41
N SER A 146 25.82 -7.60 23.52
CA SER A 146 26.69 -7.60 24.70
C SER A 146 28.11 -7.94 24.27
N ILE A 147 29.03 -6.98 24.46
CA ILE A 147 30.47 -7.21 24.36
C ILE A 147 30.87 -8.01 25.60
N SER A 148 31.13 -9.31 25.43
CA SER A 148 31.84 -10.11 26.42
C SER A 148 33.30 -9.68 26.43
N ALA A 149 33.78 -9.12 27.54
CA ALA A 149 35.18 -8.79 27.75
C ALA A 149 36.04 -10.08 27.75
N PRO A 150 37.24 -10.07 27.16
CA PRO A 150 38.21 -11.14 27.38
C PRO A 150 38.77 -11.03 28.81
N GLY A 151 38.95 -12.17 29.45
CA GLY A 151 39.50 -12.27 30.81
C GLY A 151 40.95 -11.81 30.85
N ASP A 152 41.20 -10.79 31.66
CA ASP A 152 42.51 -10.47 32.19
C ASP A 152 42.69 -11.30 33.48
N ASP A 153 43.37 -12.44 33.38
CA ASP A 153 43.96 -13.10 34.54
C ASP A 153 45.34 -13.64 34.16
N ASP A 154 46.30 -13.43 35.06
CA ASP A 154 47.73 -13.77 35.00
C ASP A 154 48.62 -12.97 34.04
N LEU A 155 49.31 -11.96 34.60
CA LEU A 155 50.78 -11.96 34.79
C LEU A 155 51.21 -10.69 35.56
N ILE A 156 51.53 -10.87 36.84
CA ILE A 156 52.07 -9.83 37.73
C ILE A 156 53.58 -9.68 37.47
N PRO A 157 54.15 -8.49 37.18
CA PRO A 157 55.59 -8.32 37.12
C PRO A 157 56.23 -8.30 38.52
N ALA A 158 57.17 -9.22 38.75
CA ALA A 158 57.90 -9.37 40.00
C ALA A 158 59.04 -8.34 40.15
N PHE A 159 58.72 -7.09 40.52
CA PHE A 159 59.72 -6.10 40.97
C PHE A 159 59.14 -5.18 42.06
N VAL A 160 58.81 -5.74 43.23
CA VAL A 160 58.68 -4.98 44.48
C VAL A 160 59.22 -5.82 45.64
N LYS A 161 60.26 -5.28 46.29
CA LYS A 161 60.92 -5.63 47.57
C LYS A 161 62.11 -6.59 47.54
N GLY A 162 63.26 -6.02 47.88
CA GLY A 162 64.14 -6.53 48.94
C GLY A 162 65.39 -7.24 48.46
#